data_AF-A0A7C5LYS2-F1
#
_entry.id   AF-A0A7C5LYS2-F1
#
_cell.length_a   1.000
_cell.length_b   1.000
_cell.length_c   1.000
_cell.angle_alpha   90.00
_cell.angle_beta   90.00
_cell.angle_gamma   90.00
#
_symmetry.space_group_name_H-M   'P 1'
#
loop_
_entity.id
_entity.type
_entity.pdbx_description
1 polymer ?
#
loop_
_entity_poly.entity_id
_entity_poly.type
_entity_poly.pdbx_seq_one_letter_code
_entity_poly.pdbx_strand_id
1 'polypeptide(L)'
;MRYLQTGMAVIVPTMVLMMSACTPSGEKEKAQAPKSKPVSIKTIHDNALVLDSHIDLELEMIADDMDPWSSGETRANLDKMEAGGMDGAFLIVYTGQGEINAEGVAKAREIAETRYQAMHRLVEKYPERIELALNSMDAKRLHKAGKRIEFIGMENAYPLGFSVQDVPMWAERGVRYLGITHMGHNQFGDSSNPSYARGESKSLHGGLSPLGRELVKALNDNGIMVDVSHTAKSTMMQATALSKVPVIASHSGVDGVSKNLRNLDDEQLQALAKNGGVIQIVAYGGYLKDLTPEQQAFKDKVRKEMGLEDDMAFLAMDDATEKIFDEKMKAAKKMAPPASVKDLVDHIDYVVKTIGIDHVGIASDFDGGGKIDGWMDASQTENVTAELVKRGYSQEDINKIWGGNLLRVLDAVEAYAQK
;
A
#
# COMPACT_ATOMS: atom_id res chain seq x y z
N MET A 1 7.54 34.28 112.85
CA MET A 1 6.39 33.35 112.90
C MET A 1 6.66 32.21 111.93
N ARG A 2 6.84 30.99 112.47
CA ARG A 2 6.96 29.63 111.86
C ARG A 2 7.79 29.49 110.55
N TYR A 3 8.85 28.70 110.41
CA TYR A 3 9.66 27.79 111.24
C TYR A 3 10.96 27.49 110.42
N LEU A 4 12.12 27.39 111.11
CA LEU A 4 13.38 26.62 110.86
C LEU A 4 13.80 26.18 109.43
N GLN A 5 15.05 25.89 109.06
CA GLN A 5 16.46 26.09 109.44
C GLN A 5 17.25 25.15 108.47
N THR A 6 18.56 25.36 108.27
CA THR A 6 19.56 24.47 107.60
C THR A 6 19.43 24.32 106.07
N GLY A 7 20.48 24.19 105.25
CA GLY A 7 21.93 24.14 105.43
C GLY A 7 22.60 23.70 104.12
N MET A 8 23.85 24.14 103.92
CA MET A 8 24.95 23.55 103.13
C MET A 8 24.95 23.46 101.58
N ALA A 9 26.16 23.75 101.09
CA ALA A 9 26.95 23.05 100.07
C ALA A 9 26.92 23.56 98.61
N VAL A 10 28.08 24.11 98.23
CA VAL A 10 28.59 24.31 96.88
C VAL A 10 29.23 23.00 96.41
N ILE A 11 28.86 22.54 95.20
CA ILE A 11 29.61 21.54 94.42
C ILE A 11 29.60 22.00 92.95
N VAL A 12 30.80 22.16 92.38
CA VAL A 12 31.04 22.31 90.93
C VAL A 12 31.41 20.93 90.39
N PRO A 13 30.88 20.50 89.24
CA PRO A 13 31.80 19.98 88.21
C PRO A 13 31.41 20.33 86.77
N THR A 14 32.42 20.86 86.06
CA THR A 14 32.94 20.41 84.76
C THR A 14 31.95 19.91 83.70
N MET A 15 31.67 20.78 82.71
CA MET A 15 30.95 20.42 81.48
C MET A 15 31.95 20.07 80.37
N VAL A 16 31.83 18.86 79.84
CA VAL A 16 32.62 18.30 78.74
C VAL A 16 32.11 18.83 77.40
N LEU A 17 33.03 19.31 76.55
CA LEU A 17 32.75 19.67 75.14
C LEU A 17 32.46 18.39 74.32
N MET A 18 31.27 18.27 73.74
CA MET A 18 30.99 17.32 72.66
C MET A 18 31.01 18.05 71.31
N MET A 19 31.93 17.65 70.42
CA MET A 19 31.91 18.04 69.02
C MET A 19 30.78 17.28 68.30
N SER A 20 29.85 18.03 67.69
CA SER A 20 28.85 17.46 66.78
C SER A 20 29.49 17.17 65.43
N ALA A 21 29.48 15.91 65.02
CA ALA A 21 29.80 15.49 63.66
C ALA A 21 28.57 15.71 62.76
N CYS A 22 28.74 16.48 61.68
CA CYS A 22 27.75 16.60 60.62
C CYS A 22 27.68 15.29 59.81
N THR A 23 26.55 14.61 59.81
CA THR A 23 26.23 13.53 58.88
C THR A 23 25.64 14.12 57.59
N PRO A 24 26.12 13.74 56.39
CA PRO A 24 25.50 14.18 55.15
C PRO A 24 24.14 13.50 54.97
N SER A 25 23.12 14.29 54.63
CA SER A 25 21.79 13.82 54.26
C SER A 25 21.87 12.94 53.01
N GLY A 26 21.52 11.66 53.15
CA GLY A 26 21.41 10.74 52.02
C GLY A 26 20.34 11.21 51.04
N GLU A 27 20.75 11.45 49.79
CA GLU A 27 19.84 11.56 48.67
C GLU A 27 19.07 10.24 48.54
N LYS A 28 17.74 10.31 48.67
CA LYS A 28 16.87 9.21 48.28
C LYS A 28 16.98 9.04 46.77
N GLU A 29 17.72 8.03 46.35
CA GLU A 29 17.74 7.53 44.99
C GLU A 29 16.28 7.28 44.56
N LYS A 30 15.75 8.12 43.66
CA LYS A 30 14.43 7.91 43.07
C LYS A 30 14.51 6.58 42.34
N ALA A 31 13.86 5.55 42.88
CA ALA A 31 13.67 4.27 42.20
C ALA A 31 13.11 4.56 40.80
N GLN A 32 13.95 4.32 39.80
CA GLN A 32 13.59 4.44 38.40
C GLN A 32 12.45 3.46 38.17
N ALA A 33 11.27 3.95 37.78
CA ALA A 33 10.15 3.08 37.42
C ALA A 33 10.66 2.02 36.45
N PRO A 34 10.30 0.74 36.61
CA PRO A 34 10.79 -0.32 35.75
C PRO A 34 10.47 0.07 34.30
N LYS A 35 11.51 0.28 33.49
CA LYS A 35 11.35 0.52 32.05
C LYS A 35 10.51 -0.63 31.52
N SER A 36 9.32 -0.34 31.02
CA SER A 36 8.45 -1.33 30.41
C SER A 36 9.26 -2.10 29.38
N LYS A 37 9.14 -3.43 29.35
CA LYS A 37 9.81 -4.25 28.34
C LYS A 37 9.47 -3.70 26.95
N PRO A 38 10.43 -3.66 26.00
CA PRO A 38 10.14 -3.30 24.63
C PRO A 38 9.00 -4.20 24.11
N VAL A 39 7.98 -3.59 23.50
CA VAL A 39 6.91 -4.35 22.82
C VAL A 39 7.54 -5.10 21.65
N SER A 40 7.22 -6.38 21.47
CA SER A 40 7.79 -7.17 20.38
C SER A 40 7.23 -6.72 19.02
N ILE A 41 8.01 -6.88 17.94
CA ILE A 41 7.56 -6.59 16.56
C ILE A 41 6.27 -7.32 16.25
N LYS A 42 6.19 -8.61 16.57
CA LYS A 42 4.96 -9.40 16.43
C LYS A 42 3.76 -8.78 17.16
N THR A 43 3.93 -8.29 18.40
CA THR A 43 2.83 -7.62 19.11
C THR A 43 2.42 -6.33 18.41
N ILE A 44 3.37 -5.58 17.85
CA ILE A 44 3.07 -4.36 17.09
C ILE A 44 2.29 -4.69 15.82
N HIS A 45 2.71 -5.74 15.11
CA HIS A 45 2.08 -6.25 13.90
C HIS A 45 0.66 -6.74 14.18
N ASP A 46 0.48 -7.61 15.17
CA ASP A 46 -0.83 -8.20 15.54
C ASP A 46 -1.83 -7.14 16.06
N ASN A 47 -1.36 -5.97 16.51
CA ASN A 47 -2.21 -4.85 16.95
C ASN A 47 -2.61 -3.91 15.81
N ALA A 48 -1.96 -4.02 14.64
CA ALA A 48 -2.33 -3.28 13.45
C ALA A 48 -3.40 -4.06 12.68
N LEU A 49 -4.23 -3.33 11.94
CA LEU A 49 -5.07 -3.92 10.90
C LEU A 49 -4.26 -3.93 9.61
N VAL A 50 -3.68 -5.08 9.28
CA VAL A 50 -2.70 -5.26 8.18
C VAL A 50 -3.44 -5.49 6.87
N LEU A 51 -3.63 -4.42 6.09
CA LEU A 51 -4.29 -4.46 4.80
C LEU A 51 -3.31 -4.21 3.66
N ASP A 52 -3.48 -4.97 2.59
CA ASP A 52 -2.86 -4.73 1.29
C ASP A 52 -3.89 -4.11 0.33
N SER A 53 -3.52 -3.05 -0.39
CA SER A 53 -4.43 -2.40 -1.33
C SER A 53 -4.45 -2.99 -2.74
N HIS A 54 -3.58 -3.95 -3.06
CA HIS A 54 -3.49 -4.49 -4.42
C HIS A 54 -2.90 -5.90 -4.46
N ILE A 55 -3.76 -6.91 -4.59
CA ILE A 55 -3.37 -8.30 -4.85
C ILE A 55 -4.16 -8.82 -6.07
N ASP A 56 -3.42 -9.18 -7.11
CA ASP A 56 -3.99 -9.68 -8.34
C ASP A 56 -4.48 -11.11 -8.21
N LEU A 57 -5.39 -11.46 -9.12
CA LEU A 57 -5.80 -12.83 -9.36
C LEU A 57 -5.39 -13.24 -10.78
N GLU A 58 -4.39 -14.13 -10.87
CA GLU A 58 -3.99 -14.71 -12.15
C GLU A 58 -5.09 -15.63 -12.69
N LEU A 59 -5.53 -15.38 -13.94
CA LEU A 59 -6.65 -16.11 -14.57
C LEU A 59 -6.39 -17.62 -14.66
N GLU A 60 -5.13 -18.00 -14.86
CA GLU A 60 -4.69 -19.40 -14.93
C GLU A 60 -4.93 -20.15 -13.61
N MET A 61 -5.07 -19.43 -12.50
CA MET A 61 -5.29 -19.98 -11.18
C MET A 61 -6.78 -19.98 -10.77
N ILE A 62 -7.68 -19.40 -11.59
CA ILE A 62 -9.10 -19.12 -11.27
C ILE A 62 -10.09 -20.16 -11.86
N ALA A 63 -9.61 -21.17 -12.59
CA ALA A 63 -10.49 -22.19 -13.21
C ALA A 63 -11.49 -22.80 -12.21
N ASP A 64 -12.71 -23.14 -12.66
CA ASP A 64 -13.83 -23.54 -11.78
C ASP A 64 -13.53 -24.77 -10.89
N ASP A 65 -12.55 -25.59 -11.24
CA ASP A 65 -12.06 -26.75 -10.48
C ASP A 65 -10.73 -26.50 -9.74
N MET A 66 -10.10 -25.35 -9.96
CA MET A 66 -8.89 -24.93 -9.28
C MET A 66 -9.25 -24.00 -8.14
N ASP A 67 -8.74 -24.34 -6.95
CA ASP A 67 -8.74 -23.41 -5.84
C ASP A 67 -7.38 -22.74 -5.80
N PRO A 68 -7.26 -21.50 -6.35
CA PRO A 68 -5.99 -20.79 -6.46
C PRO A 68 -5.28 -20.70 -5.11
N TRP A 69 -6.07 -20.64 -4.04
CA TRP A 69 -5.60 -20.39 -2.68
C TRP A 69 -5.10 -21.67 -2.02
N SER A 70 -5.54 -22.84 -2.50
CA SER A 70 -5.01 -24.14 -2.05
C SER A 70 -3.85 -24.70 -2.88
N SER A 71 -3.59 -24.15 -4.08
CA SER A 71 -2.51 -24.65 -4.96
C SER A 71 -1.11 -24.39 -4.39
N GLY A 72 -0.99 -23.37 -3.53
CA GLY A 72 0.28 -22.89 -2.98
C GLY A 72 1.05 -21.98 -3.94
N GLU A 73 0.56 -21.77 -5.16
CA GLU A 73 1.24 -21.02 -6.22
C GLU A 73 1.07 -19.50 -6.06
N THR A 74 -0.13 -19.04 -5.70
CA THR A 74 -0.40 -17.63 -5.35
C THR A 74 0.49 -17.16 -4.21
N ARG A 75 0.94 -15.93 -4.28
CA ARG A 75 1.71 -15.28 -3.21
C ARG A 75 0.85 -14.92 -2.00
N ALA A 76 -0.46 -14.91 -2.13
CA ALA A 76 -1.32 -14.34 -1.11
C ALA A 76 -2.36 -15.30 -0.55
N ASN A 77 -2.20 -16.64 -0.60
CA ASN A 77 -3.25 -17.51 -0.07
C ASN A 77 -3.56 -17.35 1.43
N LEU A 78 -4.73 -17.87 1.87
CA LEU A 78 -5.20 -17.78 3.25
C LEU A 78 -4.17 -18.28 4.27
N ASP A 79 -3.49 -19.39 3.98
CA ASP A 79 -2.46 -19.96 4.86
C ASP A 79 -1.24 -19.04 4.99
N LYS A 80 -0.79 -18.44 3.88
CA LYS A 80 0.32 -17.47 3.87
C LYS A 80 -0.09 -16.17 4.58
N MET A 81 -1.31 -15.66 4.32
CA MET A 81 -1.84 -14.49 5.02
C MET A 81 -1.90 -14.72 6.53
N GLU A 82 -2.38 -15.89 6.97
CA GLU A 82 -2.41 -16.27 8.39
C GLU A 82 -1.01 -16.38 8.98
N ALA A 83 -0.08 -17.02 8.28
CA ALA A 83 1.30 -17.20 8.75
C ALA A 83 2.05 -15.87 8.89
N GLY A 84 1.81 -14.92 7.98
CA GLY A 84 2.49 -13.63 7.97
C GLY A 84 1.75 -12.50 8.67
N GLY A 85 0.55 -12.74 9.21
CA GLY A 85 -0.24 -11.74 9.91
C GLY A 85 -0.95 -10.71 9.01
N MET A 86 -1.17 -11.02 7.73
CA MET A 86 -1.92 -10.17 6.82
C MET A 86 -3.43 -10.34 7.03
N ASP A 87 -4.11 -9.32 7.55
CA ASP A 87 -5.54 -9.36 7.88
C ASP A 87 -6.45 -9.34 6.66
N GLY A 88 -6.04 -8.68 5.59
CA GLY A 88 -6.87 -8.60 4.40
C GLY A 88 -6.20 -7.92 3.23
N ALA A 89 -6.92 -7.94 2.11
CA ALA A 89 -6.46 -7.30 0.89
C ALA A 89 -7.64 -6.80 0.04
N PHE A 90 -7.35 -5.83 -0.82
CA PHE A 90 -8.15 -5.60 -2.01
C PHE A 90 -7.73 -6.60 -3.09
N LEU A 91 -8.62 -7.53 -3.41
CA LEU A 91 -8.46 -8.46 -4.53
C LEU A 91 -8.93 -7.79 -5.82
N ILE A 92 -8.18 -7.97 -6.91
CA ILE A 92 -8.30 -7.11 -8.08
C ILE A 92 -9.03 -7.78 -9.25
N VAL A 93 -10.14 -7.15 -9.65
CA VAL A 93 -10.79 -7.41 -10.93
C VAL A 93 -9.97 -6.67 -11.99
N TYR A 94 -8.83 -7.24 -12.33
CA TYR A 94 -7.92 -6.67 -13.34
C TYR A 94 -8.47 -6.94 -14.74
N THR A 95 -8.25 -6.01 -15.68
CA THR A 95 -8.41 -6.30 -17.11
C THR A 95 -7.35 -5.59 -17.95
N GLY A 96 -6.62 -6.36 -18.74
CA GLY A 96 -5.63 -5.83 -19.69
C GLY A 96 -6.28 -4.92 -20.74
N GLN A 97 -5.53 -3.91 -21.18
CA GLN A 97 -6.01 -3.00 -22.21
C GLN A 97 -6.03 -3.69 -23.59
N GLY A 98 -7.10 -3.46 -24.34
CA GLY A 98 -7.22 -3.89 -25.74
C GLY A 98 -7.63 -2.76 -26.66
N GLU A 99 -8.05 -3.12 -27.87
CA GLU A 99 -8.57 -2.18 -28.87
C GLU A 99 -9.84 -1.46 -28.38
N ILE A 100 -9.87 -0.13 -28.48
CA ILE A 100 -11.01 0.70 -28.01
C ILE A 100 -12.19 0.60 -29.00
N ASN A 101 -12.84 -0.57 -29.03
CA ASN A 101 -14.02 -0.87 -29.84
C ASN A 101 -14.94 -1.86 -29.13
N ALA A 102 -16.11 -2.14 -29.71
CA ALA A 102 -17.13 -2.98 -29.08
C ALA A 102 -16.65 -4.42 -28.81
N GLU A 103 -15.86 -5.01 -29.70
CA GLU A 103 -15.35 -6.37 -29.54
C GLU A 103 -14.30 -6.45 -28.42
N GLY A 104 -13.37 -5.51 -28.39
CA GLY A 104 -12.36 -5.41 -27.34
C GLY A 104 -12.99 -5.22 -25.97
N VAL A 105 -13.98 -4.33 -25.86
CA VAL A 105 -14.73 -4.09 -24.61
C VAL A 105 -15.50 -5.34 -24.19
N ALA A 106 -16.12 -6.08 -25.12
CA ALA A 106 -16.84 -7.30 -24.79
C ALA A 106 -15.92 -8.38 -24.18
N LYS A 107 -14.73 -8.59 -24.76
CA LYS A 107 -13.71 -9.50 -24.21
C LYS A 107 -13.23 -9.06 -22.83
N ALA A 108 -12.99 -7.76 -22.67
CA ALA A 108 -12.61 -7.17 -21.38
C ALA A 108 -13.69 -7.41 -20.29
N ARG A 109 -14.97 -7.26 -20.65
CA ARG A 109 -16.10 -7.52 -19.74
C ARG A 109 -16.16 -8.98 -19.30
N GLU A 110 -15.94 -9.92 -20.21
CA GLU A 110 -15.90 -11.35 -19.90
C GLU A 110 -14.79 -11.70 -18.91
N ILE A 111 -13.60 -11.11 -19.09
CA ILE A 111 -12.47 -11.25 -18.16
C ILE A 111 -12.80 -10.68 -16.78
N ALA A 112 -13.36 -9.46 -16.73
CA ALA A 112 -13.77 -8.82 -15.49
C ALA A 112 -14.81 -9.65 -14.74
N GLU A 113 -15.83 -10.15 -15.43
CA GLU A 113 -16.84 -11.03 -14.84
C GLU A 113 -16.23 -12.34 -14.33
N THR A 114 -15.32 -12.95 -15.08
CA THR A 114 -14.64 -14.19 -14.67
C THR A 114 -13.87 -14.00 -13.37
N ARG A 115 -13.09 -12.92 -13.24
CA ARG A 115 -12.34 -12.60 -12.01
C ARG A 115 -13.27 -12.29 -10.84
N TYR A 116 -14.33 -11.53 -11.09
CA TYR A 116 -15.34 -11.23 -10.07
C TYR A 116 -16.00 -12.51 -9.52
N GLN A 117 -16.42 -13.43 -10.39
CA GLN A 117 -17.01 -14.70 -9.96
C GLN A 117 -16.02 -15.57 -9.17
N ALA A 118 -14.73 -15.50 -9.49
CA ALA A 118 -13.68 -16.20 -8.75
C ALA A 118 -13.57 -15.76 -7.29
N MET A 119 -13.59 -14.44 -7.07
CA MET A 119 -13.59 -13.82 -5.75
C MET A 119 -14.81 -14.26 -4.94
N HIS A 120 -16.00 -14.22 -5.56
CA HIS A 120 -17.22 -14.69 -4.91
C HIS A 120 -17.14 -16.15 -4.49
N ARG A 121 -16.65 -17.04 -5.36
CA ARG A 121 -16.45 -18.45 -5.02
C ARG A 121 -15.49 -18.65 -3.85
N LEU A 122 -14.46 -17.80 -3.71
CA LEU A 122 -13.50 -17.89 -2.60
C LEU A 122 -14.20 -17.68 -1.26
N VAL A 123 -14.99 -16.61 -1.14
CA VAL A 123 -15.72 -16.28 0.09
C VAL A 123 -16.78 -17.35 0.40
N GLU A 124 -17.48 -17.84 -0.62
CA GLU A 124 -18.48 -18.91 -0.46
C GLU A 124 -17.86 -20.24 -0.03
N LYS A 125 -16.65 -20.55 -0.51
CA LYS A 125 -15.94 -21.78 -0.18
C LYS A 125 -15.34 -21.76 1.23
N TYR A 126 -14.88 -20.59 1.70
CA TYR A 126 -14.21 -20.44 2.98
C TYR A 126 -14.89 -19.43 3.94
N PRO A 127 -16.21 -19.56 4.20
CA PRO A 127 -16.99 -18.55 4.92
C PRO A 127 -16.56 -18.38 6.39
N GLU A 128 -15.88 -19.39 6.95
CA GLU A 128 -15.34 -19.35 8.31
C GLU A 128 -13.97 -18.65 8.39
N ARG A 129 -13.27 -18.48 7.25
CA ARG A 129 -11.90 -17.93 7.21
C ARG A 129 -11.80 -16.57 6.56
N ILE A 130 -12.64 -16.25 5.57
CA ILE A 130 -12.62 -14.99 4.83
C ILE A 130 -14.04 -14.46 4.60
N GLU A 131 -14.19 -13.13 4.57
CA GLU A 131 -15.47 -12.48 4.33
C GLU A 131 -15.26 -11.14 3.59
N LEU A 132 -16.18 -10.80 2.70
CA LEU A 132 -16.21 -9.51 1.99
C LEU A 132 -16.53 -8.38 2.97
N ALA A 133 -15.67 -7.37 3.01
CA ALA A 133 -15.91 -6.09 3.66
C ALA A 133 -16.32 -5.03 2.64
N LEU A 134 -17.29 -4.20 3.04
CA LEU A 134 -17.75 -3.10 2.21
C LEU A 134 -17.25 -1.75 2.72
N ASN A 135 -16.94 -1.64 4.01
CA ASN A 135 -16.58 -0.41 4.70
C ASN A 135 -15.55 -0.69 5.81
N SER A 136 -15.06 0.35 6.48
CA SER A 136 -14.08 0.18 7.56
C SER A 136 -14.64 -0.52 8.80
N MET A 137 -15.96 -0.48 9.03
CA MET A 137 -16.59 -1.16 10.16
C MET A 137 -16.62 -2.68 9.97
N ASP A 138 -16.84 -3.14 8.74
CA ASP A 138 -16.71 -4.55 8.38
C ASP A 138 -15.27 -5.03 8.59
N ALA A 139 -14.28 -4.31 8.07
CA ALA A 139 -12.88 -4.67 8.26
C ALA A 139 -12.50 -4.79 9.75
N LYS A 140 -12.89 -3.81 10.59
CA LYS A 140 -12.64 -3.85 12.04
C LYS A 140 -13.34 -5.02 12.73
N ARG A 141 -14.58 -5.32 12.33
CA ARG A 141 -15.35 -6.46 12.87
C ARG A 141 -14.67 -7.79 12.53
N LEU A 142 -14.23 -7.95 11.28
CA LEU A 142 -13.62 -9.18 10.77
C LEU A 142 -12.25 -9.43 11.37
N HIS A 143 -11.40 -8.41 11.46
CA HIS A 143 -10.11 -8.50 12.14
C HIS A 143 -10.27 -8.92 13.60
N LYS A 144 -11.23 -8.33 14.33
CA LYS A 144 -11.55 -8.76 15.71
C LYS A 144 -12.04 -10.22 15.79
N ALA A 145 -12.71 -10.71 14.74
CA ALA A 145 -13.16 -12.08 14.65
C ALA A 145 -12.06 -13.06 14.21
N GLY A 146 -10.87 -12.56 13.83
CA GLY A 146 -9.79 -13.38 13.29
C GLY A 146 -10.05 -13.92 11.88
N LYS A 147 -11.04 -13.36 11.16
CA LYS A 147 -11.31 -13.68 9.75
C LYS A 147 -10.48 -12.77 8.86
N ARG A 148 -10.03 -13.32 7.72
CA ARG A 148 -9.43 -12.54 6.64
C ARG A 148 -10.48 -11.65 5.98
N ILE A 149 -10.02 -10.49 5.54
CA ILE A 149 -10.87 -9.45 4.96
C ILE A 149 -10.60 -9.41 3.47
N GLU A 150 -11.66 -9.57 2.70
CA GLU A 150 -11.64 -9.26 1.27
C GLU A 150 -12.26 -7.89 1.06
N PHE A 151 -11.57 -7.02 0.34
CA PHE A 151 -12.18 -5.92 -0.40
C PHE A 151 -12.04 -6.21 -1.90
N ILE A 152 -12.88 -5.58 -2.72
CA ILE A 152 -12.77 -5.70 -4.18
C ILE A 152 -12.31 -4.36 -4.77
N GLY A 153 -11.19 -4.41 -5.49
CA GLY A 153 -10.71 -3.34 -6.36
C GLY A 153 -10.92 -3.70 -7.82
N MET A 154 -11.11 -2.71 -8.68
CA MET A 154 -11.19 -2.93 -10.13
C MET A 154 -10.08 -2.15 -10.82
N GLU A 155 -9.20 -2.85 -11.52
CA GLU A 155 -8.07 -2.23 -12.21
C GLU A 155 -8.33 -2.18 -13.72
N ASN A 156 -8.23 -0.96 -14.25
CA ASN A 156 -8.65 -0.53 -15.58
C ASN A 156 -10.17 -0.35 -15.72
N ALA A 157 -10.57 0.87 -16.10
CA ALA A 157 -11.97 1.19 -16.41
C ALA A 157 -12.43 0.67 -17.78
N TYR A 158 -11.49 0.21 -18.63
CA TYR A 158 -11.76 -0.29 -19.97
C TYR A 158 -13.00 -1.20 -20.14
N PRO A 159 -13.25 -2.22 -19.30
CA PRO A 159 -14.44 -3.08 -19.42
C PRO A 159 -15.77 -2.34 -19.20
N LEU A 160 -15.79 -1.13 -18.61
CA LEU A 160 -17.02 -0.33 -18.53
C LEU A 160 -17.53 0.09 -19.93
N GLY A 161 -16.66 0.09 -20.94
CA GLY A 161 -17.02 0.49 -22.29
C GLY A 161 -17.27 1.98 -22.41
N PHE A 162 -18.23 2.39 -23.25
CA PHE A 162 -18.46 3.79 -23.62
C PHE A 162 -19.52 4.48 -22.75
N SER A 163 -19.65 4.06 -21.49
CA SER A 163 -20.69 4.49 -20.56
C SER A 163 -20.22 4.32 -19.11
N VAL A 164 -20.83 5.06 -18.19
CA VAL A 164 -20.63 4.92 -16.73
C VAL A 164 -21.83 4.26 -16.03
N GLN A 165 -22.82 3.79 -16.79
CA GLN A 165 -24.07 3.23 -16.24
C GLN A 165 -23.88 1.94 -15.44
N ASP A 166 -22.77 1.23 -15.65
CA ASP A 166 -22.45 0.00 -14.94
C ASP A 166 -21.79 0.27 -13.56
N VAL A 167 -21.41 1.53 -13.26
CA VAL A 167 -20.75 1.89 -11.99
C VAL A 167 -21.59 1.55 -10.75
N PRO A 168 -22.90 1.89 -10.67
CA PRO A 168 -23.73 1.51 -9.53
C PRO A 168 -23.81 -0.01 -9.32
N MET A 169 -23.92 -0.78 -10.40
CA MET A 169 -23.91 -2.24 -10.34
C MET A 169 -22.59 -2.76 -9.74
N TRP A 170 -21.43 -2.23 -10.15
CA TRP A 170 -20.15 -2.62 -9.55
C TRP A 170 -20.04 -2.23 -8.06
N ALA A 171 -20.62 -1.10 -7.66
CA ALA A 171 -20.69 -0.71 -6.24
C ALA A 171 -21.55 -1.70 -5.42
N GLU A 172 -22.72 -2.09 -5.93
CA GLU A 172 -23.61 -3.08 -5.32
C GLU A 172 -22.94 -4.45 -5.20
N ARG A 173 -22.12 -4.79 -6.19
CA ARG A 173 -21.30 -6.01 -6.24
C ARG A 173 -20.11 -6.01 -5.27
N GLY A 174 -19.84 -4.90 -4.60
CA GLY A 174 -18.81 -4.81 -3.56
C GLY A 174 -17.51 -4.13 -3.98
N VAL A 175 -17.41 -3.61 -5.20
CA VAL A 175 -16.23 -2.84 -5.65
C VAL A 175 -16.11 -1.56 -4.81
N ARG A 176 -14.92 -1.28 -4.28
CA ARG A 176 -14.65 -0.11 -3.42
C ARG A 176 -13.54 0.81 -3.91
N TYR A 177 -12.80 0.42 -4.94
CA TYR A 177 -12.10 1.38 -5.80
C TYR A 177 -12.11 0.95 -7.26
N LEU A 178 -11.91 1.93 -8.15
CA LEU A 178 -11.73 1.68 -9.58
C LEU A 178 -10.59 2.53 -10.16
N GLY A 179 -9.61 1.86 -10.76
CA GLY A 179 -8.48 2.46 -11.47
C GLY A 179 -8.85 2.92 -12.87
N ILE A 180 -8.54 4.18 -13.21
CA ILE A 180 -9.00 4.79 -14.47
C ILE A 180 -8.38 4.10 -15.69
N THR A 181 -7.10 3.75 -15.65
CA THR A 181 -6.34 3.12 -16.75
C THR A 181 -5.48 1.97 -16.22
N HIS A 182 -4.91 1.16 -17.12
CA HIS A 182 -3.78 0.27 -16.83
C HIS A 182 -2.63 0.59 -17.81
N MET A 183 -1.90 -0.40 -18.33
CA MET A 183 -0.96 -0.24 -19.46
C MET A 183 -1.70 0.02 -20.77
N GLY A 184 -1.65 1.28 -21.21
CA GLY A 184 -2.27 1.78 -22.42
C GLY A 184 -3.44 2.72 -22.17
N HIS A 185 -3.66 3.61 -23.13
CA HIS A 185 -4.78 4.55 -23.12
C HIS A 185 -6.12 3.81 -23.25
N ASN A 186 -7.17 4.37 -22.66
CA ASN A 186 -8.53 3.86 -22.84
C ASN A 186 -9.50 5.02 -23.10
N GLN A 187 -10.79 4.72 -23.21
CA GLN A 187 -11.85 5.69 -23.47
C GLN A 187 -12.08 6.71 -22.33
N PHE A 188 -11.50 6.49 -21.15
CA PHE A 188 -11.64 7.34 -19.98
C PHE A 188 -10.42 8.26 -19.76
N GLY A 189 -9.21 7.81 -20.07
CA GLY A 189 -8.03 8.66 -19.90
C GLY A 189 -6.72 8.12 -20.46
N ASP A 190 -5.70 8.96 -20.34
CA ASP A 190 -4.33 8.62 -20.70
C ASP A 190 -3.63 7.85 -19.56
N SER A 191 -2.86 6.84 -19.96
CA SER A 191 -2.02 5.99 -19.11
C SER A 191 -0.58 6.51 -19.07
N SER A 192 0.13 6.26 -17.97
CA SER A 192 1.57 6.52 -17.85
C SER A 192 2.41 5.64 -18.79
N ASN A 193 1.84 4.52 -19.24
CA ASN A 193 2.48 3.52 -20.09
C ASN A 193 1.65 3.31 -21.35
N PRO A 194 1.65 4.26 -22.30
CA PRO A 194 1.02 4.05 -23.61
C PRO A 194 1.59 2.79 -24.28
N SER A 195 0.74 2.04 -24.97
CA SER A 195 1.15 0.88 -25.75
C SER A 195 1.50 1.30 -27.18
N TYR A 196 2.77 1.58 -27.41
CA TYR A 196 3.25 1.90 -28.76
C TYR A 196 3.17 0.68 -29.70
N ALA A 197 3.11 -0.54 -29.16
CA ALA A 197 2.87 -1.78 -29.92
C ALA A 197 1.49 -1.75 -30.61
N ARG A 198 0.50 -1.11 -29.95
CA ARG A 198 -0.84 -0.86 -30.51
C ARG A 198 -0.94 0.47 -31.28
N GLY A 199 0.18 1.13 -31.54
CA GLY A 199 0.21 2.42 -32.23
C GLY A 199 -0.31 3.60 -31.41
N GLU A 200 -0.38 3.47 -30.08
CA GLU A 200 -0.73 4.59 -29.21
C GLU A 200 0.35 5.68 -29.29
N SER A 201 -0.05 6.94 -29.09
CA SER A 201 0.89 8.05 -28.94
C SER A 201 1.14 8.34 -27.47
N LYS A 202 1.94 9.36 -27.14
CA LYS A 202 2.17 9.78 -25.75
C LYS A 202 0.88 10.17 -25.01
N SER A 203 -0.14 10.61 -25.74
CA SER A 203 -1.41 11.07 -25.17
C SER A 203 -2.55 10.87 -26.18
N LEU A 204 -3.72 10.43 -25.70
CA LEU A 204 -4.94 10.33 -26.48
C LEU A 204 -5.90 11.49 -26.17
N HIS A 205 -6.03 11.88 -24.90
CA HIS A 205 -7.02 12.86 -24.44
C HIS A 205 -6.41 14.13 -23.84
N GLY A 206 -5.11 14.14 -23.56
CA GLY A 206 -4.46 15.18 -22.76
C GLY A 206 -4.79 15.07 -21.27
N GLY A 207 -5.01 13.85 -20.77
CA GLY A 207 -5.50 13.56 -19.41
C GLY A 207 -6.81 12.77 -19.42
N LEU A 208 -7.85 13.29 -18.77
CA LEU A 208 -9.19 12.71 -18.80
C LEU A 208 -9.94 13.07 -20.08
N SER A 209 -10.59 12.08 -20.68
CA SER A 209 -11.60 12.30 -21.71
C SER A 209 -12.87 12.93 -21.09
N PRO A 210 -13.84 13.41 -21.90
CA PRO A 210 -15.17 13.79 -21.37
C PRO A 210 -15.83 12.66 -20.58
N LEU A 211 -15.75 11.42 -21.07
CA LEU A 211 -16.28 10.24 -20.40
C LEU A 211 -15.50 9.92 -19.11
N GLY A 212 -14.19 10.15 -19.07
CA GLY A 212 -13.37 10.04 -17.85
C GLY A 212 -13.79 10.99 -16.75
N ARG A 213 -14.23 12.21 -17.10
CA ARG A 213 -14.77 13.16 -16.12
C ARG A 213 -16.10 12.69 -15.55
N GLU A 214 -16.95 12.10 -16.40
CA GLU A 214 -18.19 11.45 -15.96
C GLU A 214 -17.90 10.27 -15.03
N LEU A 215 -16.88 9.46 -15.35
CA LEU A 215 -16.46 8.33 -14.51
C LEU A 215 -16.06 8.79 -13.11
N VAL A 216 -15.19 9.79 -12.98
CA VAL A 216 -14.77 10.33 -11.67
C VAL A 216 -15.99 10.73 -10.82
N LYS A 217 -16.96 11.42 -11.43
CA LYS A 217 -18.20 11.78 -10.74
C LYS A 217 -19.02 10.56 -10.35
N ALA A 218 -19.22 9.61 -11.26
CA ALA A 218 -19.98 8.40 -11.01
C ALA A 218 -19.38 7.56 -9.88
N LEU A 219 -18.04 7.45 -9.81
CA LEU A 219 -17.35 6.76 -8.72
C LEU A 219 -17.60 7.46 -7.37
N ASN A 220 -17.44 8.79 -7.30
CA ASN A 220 -17.73 9.56 -6.10
C ASN A 220 -19.19 9.36 -5.63
N ASP A 221 -20.15 9.46 -6.54
CA ASP A 221 -21.58 9.36 -6.23
C ASP A 221 -22.00 7.95 -5.77
N ASN A 222 -21.23 6.90 -6.11
CA ASN A 222 -21.54 5.51 -5.78
C ASN A 222 -20.61 4.91 -4.71
N GLY A 223 -19.86 5.75 -4.00
CA GLY A 223 -19.05 5.27 -2.87
C GLY A 223 -17.83 4.45 -3.30
N ILE A 224 -17.32 4.65 -4.52
CA ILE A 224 -16.12 3.98 -5.04
C ILE A 224 -14.96 4.98 -5.06
N MET A 225 -13.83 4.61 -4.45
CA MET A 225 -12.61 5.43 -4.48
C MET A 225 -12.07 5.52 -5.91
N VAL A 226 -11.68 6.72 -6.32
CA VAL A 226 -10.99 6.92 -7.61
C VAL A 226 -9.53 6.54 -7.43
N ASP A 227 -9.07 5.53 -8.16
CA ASP A 227 -7.68 5.12 -8.16
C ASP A 227 -6.92 5.72 -9.37
N VAL A 228 -5.79 6.36 -9.07
CA VAL A 228 -4.94 7.07 -10.04
C VAL A 228 -3.63 6.35 -10.35
N SER A 229 -3.39 5.16 -9.76
CA SER A 229 -2.32 4.28 -10.24
C SER A 229 -2.53 3.95 -11.73
N HIS A 230 -1.43 3.69 -12.46
CA HIS A 230 -1.33 3.56 -13.92
C HIS A 230 -1.67 4.80 -14.77
N THR A 231 -2.26 5.85 -14.20
CA THR A 231 -2.67 7.00 -14.99
C THR A 231 -1.48 7.86 -15.40
N ALA A 232 -1.57 8.52 -16.56
CA ALA A 232 -0.64 9.58 -16.90
C ALA A 232 -0.73 10.69 -15.86
N LYS A 233 0.35 11.44 -15.63
CA LYS A 233 0.35 12.60 -14.72
C LYS A 233 -0.81 13.57 -15.02
N SER A 234 -1.08 13.87 -16.29
CA SER A 234 -2.21 14.73 -16.68
C SER A 234 -3.57 14.17 -16.23
N THR A 235 -3.78 12.87 -16.37
CA THR A 235 -5.00 12.17 -15.94
C THR A 235 -5.14 12.21 -14.42
N MET A 236 -4.09 11.84 -13.68
CA MET A 236 -4.07 11.92 -12.21
C MET A 236 -4.43 13.34 -11.74
N MET A 237 -3.72 14.35 -12.24
CA MET A 237 -3.91 15.73 -11.80
C MET A 237 -5.33 16.24 -12.06
N GLN A 238 -5.92 15.87 -13.20
CA GLN A 238 -7.29 16.23 -13.54
C GLN A 238 -8.32 15.45 -12.71
N ALA A 239 -8.11 14.15 -12.47
CA ALA A 239 -8.99 13.33 -11.64
C ALA A 239 -8.99 13.81 -10.19
N THR A 240 -7.80 14.04 -9.61
CA THR A 240 -7.64 14.57 -8.25
C THR A 240 -8.26 15.95 -8.08
N ALA A 241 -8.13 16.84 -9.08
CA ALA A 241 -8.75 18.16 -9.03
C ALA A 241 -10.28 18.13 -9.19
N LEU A 242 -10.81 17.14 -9.93
CA LEU A 242 -12.24 17.00 -10.19
C LEU A 242 -12.97 16.31 -9.03
N SER A 243 -12.34 15.30 -8.43
CA SER A 243 -12.92 14.47 -7.37
C SER A 243 -13.38 15.32 -6.18
N LYS A 244 -14.57 15.02 -5.66
CA LYS A 244 -15.15 15.68 -4.46
C LYS A 244 -14.75 15.03 -3.15
N VAL A 245 -14.09 13.88 -3.26
CA VAL A 245 -13.63 13.05 -2.16
C VAL A 245 -12.16 12.69 -2.39
N PRO A 246 -11.46 12.21 -1.34
CA PRO A 246 -10.08 11.80 -1.49
C PRO A 246 -9.89 10.68 -2.53
N VAL A 247 -8.85 10.80 -3.36
CA VAL A 247 -8.41 9.76 -4.29
C VAL A 247 -7.37 8.85 -3.66
N ILE A 248 -7.11 7.69 -4.28
CA ILE A 248 -6.00 6.81 -3.91
C ILE A 248 -5.05 6.63 -5.07
N ALA A 249 -3.79 6.33 -4.78
CA ALA A 249 -2.93 5.58 -5.70
C ALA A 249 -2.74 4.19 -5.06
N SER A 250 -3.45 3.19 -5.57
CA SER A 250 -3.58 1.85 -4.97
C SER A 250 -2.28 1.04 -4.95
N HIS A 251 -1.34 1.32 -5.86
CA HIS A 251 -0.02 0.70 -5.89
C HIS A 251 0.94 1.56 -6.75
N SER A 252 1.77 2.39 -6.13
CA SER A 252 2.71 3.25 -6.87
C SER A 252 3.97 3.54 -6.07
N GLY A 253 5.10 3.73 -6.74
CA GLY A 253 6.32 4.22 -6.11
C GLY A 253 6.43 5.74 -6.18
N VAL A 254 7.59 6.27 -5.76
CA VAL A 254 7.87 7.71 -5.76
C VAL A 254 9.15 8.03 -6.51
N ASP A 255 9.02 9.05 -7.35
CA ASP A 255 10.01 9.41 -8.33
C ASP A 255 11.24 10.10 -7.70
N GLY A 256 11.09 10.57 -6.46
CA GLY A 256 12.18 11.12 -5.67
C GLY A 256 13.14 10.07 -5.10
N VAL A 257 12.81 8.78 -5.18
CA VAL A 257 13.66 7.67 -4.73
C VAL A 257 14.15 6.81 -5.89
N SER A 258 13.25 6.40 -6.79
CA SER A 258 13.60 5.64 -8.00
C SER A 258 12.81 6.20 -9.19
N LYS A 259 13.50 6.42 -10.31
CA LYS A 259 12.90 7.05 -11.49
C LYS A 259 12.13 6.03 -12.32
N ASN A 260 10.82 6.21 -12.43
CA ASN A 260 9.97 5.37 -13.25
C ASN A 260 8.72 6.12 -13.72
N LEU A 261 8.27 5.90 -14.97
CA LEU A 261 7.02 6.48 -15.48
C LEU A 261 5.79 6.13 -14.62
N ARG A 262 5.85 5.01 -13.90
CA ARG A 262 4.79 4.56 -12.97
C ARG A 262 4.85 5.21 -11.60
N ASN A 263 5.94 5.89 -11.26
CA ASN A 263 6.12 6.52 -9.95
C ASN A 263 5.57 7.96 -9.94
N LEU A 264 5.08 8.39 -8.78
CA LEU A 264 4.54 9.73 -8.61
C LEU A 264 5.66 10.73 -8.28
N ASP A 265 5.64 11.87 -8.97
CA ASP A 265 6.52 13.00 -8.65
C ASP A 265 5.96 13.89 -7.53
N ASP A 266 6.77 14.83 -7.06
CA ASP A 266 6.41 15.71 -5.93
C ASP A 266 5.14 16.53 -6.20
N GLU A 267 4.90 16.95 -7.44
CA GLU A 267 3.68 17.69 -7.77
C GLU A 267 2.44 16.81 -7.61
N GLN A 268 2.52 15.56 -8.07
CA GLN A 268 1.46 14.56 -7.89
C GLN A 268 1.24 14.24 -6.41
N LEU A 269 2.31 14.08 -5.62
CA LEU A 269 2.23 13.84 -4.17
C LEU A 269 1.54 15.01 -3.46
N GLN A 270 1.92 16.25 -3.75
CA GLN A 270 1.30 17.44 -3.14
C GLN A 270 -0.18 17.58 -3.52
N ALA A 271 -0.55 17.28 -4.77
CA ALA A 271 -1.94 17.29 -5.21
C ALA A 271 -2.77 16.24 -4.48
N LEU A 272 -2.25 15.02 -4.34
CA LEU A 272 -2.87 13.92 -3.60
C LEU A 272 -3.06 14.29 -2.13
N ALA A 273 -2.05 14.84 -1.47
CA ALA A 273 -2.12 15.29 -0.08
C ALA A 273 -3.17 16.39 0.13
N LYS A 274 -3.18 17.41 -0.74
CA LYS A 274 -4.16 18.51 -0.70
C LYS A 274 -5.61 18.02 -0.86
N ASN A 275 -5.82 16.97 -1.65
CA ASN A 275 -7.11 16.32 -1.83
C ASN A 275 -7.49 15.41 -0.63
N GLY A 276 -6.56 15.12 0.28
CA GLY A 276 -6.76 14.24 1.42
C GLY A 276 -6.51 12.76 1.10
N GLY A 277 -5.95 12.47 -0.08
CA GLY A 277 -5.77 11.12 -0.61
C GLY A 277 -4.66 10.33 0.09
N VAL A 278 -4.40 9.12 -0.41
CA VAL A 278 -3.33 8.24 0.10
C VAL A 278 -2.62 7.55 -1.06
N ILE A 279 -1.29 7.48 -1.01
CA ILE A 279 -0.49 6.62 -1.89
C ILE A 279 -0.12 5.34 -1.15
N GLN A 280 -0.40 4.20 -1.75
CA GLN A 280 -0.01 2.89 -1.26
C GLN A 280 1.29 2.48 -1.96
N ILE A 281 2.37 2.40 -1.20
CA ILE A 281 3.72 2.15 -1.74
C ILE A 281 3.84 0.69 -2.14
N VAL A 282 4.15 0.47 -3.42
CA VAL A 282 4.12 -0.86 -4.02
C VAL A 282 5.44 -1.61 -3.91
N ALA A 283 5.37 -2.90 -3.58
CA ALA A 283 6.51 -3.83 -3.55
C ALA A 283 6.91 -4.38 -4.94
N TYR A 284 6.96 -3.50 -5.94
CA TYR A 284 7.42 -3.83 -7.29
C TYR A 284 8.86 -3.39 -7.50
N GLY A 285 9.78 -4.33 -7.63
CA GLY A 285 11.23 -4.02 -7.57
C GLY A 285 11.73 -3.01 -8.59
N GLY A 286 11.17 -2.99 -9.80
CA GLY A 286 11.51 -2.01 -10.85
C GLY A 286 11.01 -0.59 -10.58
N TYR A 287 10.16 -0.41 -9.57
CA TYR A 287 9.63 0.89 -9.13
C TYR A 287 10.30 1.37 -7.85
N LEU A 288 10.97 0.47 -7.11
CA LEU A 288 11.60 0.77 -5.82
C LEU A 288 13.09 1.04 -5.91
N LYS A 289 13.76 0.56 -6.96
CA LYS A 289 15.21 0.57 -7.04
C LYS A 289 15.71 0.74 -8.47
N ASP A 290 16.50 1.78 -8.67
CA ASP A 290 17.17 2.01 -9.94
C ASP A 290 18.21 0.91 -10.22
N LEU A 291 18.41 0.62 -11.51
CA LEU A 291 19.49 -0.26 -11.95
C LEU A 291 20.85 0.36 -11.61
N THR A 292 21.83 -0.46 -11.21
CA THR A 292 23.22 0.01 -11.10
C THR A 292 23.77 0.41 -12.47
N PRO A 293 24.85 1.22 -12.53
CA PRO A 293 25.49 1.53 -13.80
C PRO A 293 25.88 0.29 -14.62
N GLU A 294 26.31 -0.80 -13.99
CA GLU A 294 26.62 -2.05 -14.72
C GLU A 294 25.35 -2.72 -15.28
N GLN A 295 24.28 -2.76 -14.49
CA GLN A 295 23.00 -3.32 -14.94
C GLN A 295 22.40 -2.50 -16.08
N GLN A 296 22.50 -1.17 -16.00
CA GLN A 296 22.03 -0.27 -17.05
C GLN A 296 22.87 -0.44 -18.33
N ALA A 297 24.20 -0.50 -18.23
CA ALA A 297 25.06 -0.79 -19.38
C ALA A 297 24.76 -2.17 -20.01
N PHE A 298 24.43 -3.17 -19.19
CA PHE A 298 23.97 -4.47 -19.69
C PHE A 298 22.63 -4.37 -20.42
N LYS A 299 21.66 -3.63 -19.84
CA LYS A 299 20.36 -3.36 -20.48
C LYS A 299 20.54 -2.73 -21.85
N ASP A 300 21.39 -1.71 -21.95
CA ASP A 300 21.66 -1.00 -23.20
C ASP A 300 22.31 -1.91 -24.24
N LYS A 301 23.20 -2.81 -23.81
CA LYS A 301 23.75 -3.86 -24.68
C LYS A 301 22.67 -4.81 -25.18
N VAL A 302 21.78 -5.30 -24.31
CA VAL A 302 20.67 -6.18 -24.69
C VAL A 302 19.72 -5.48 -25.66
N ARG A 303 19.35 -4.23 -25.38
CA ARG A 303 18.53 -3.41 -26.28
C ARG A 303 19.17 -3.33 -27.66
N LYS A 304 20.47 -3.04 -27.73
CA LYS A 304 21.23 -2.99 -28.99
C LYS A 304 21.26 -4.32 -29.73
N GLU A 305 21.48 -5.44 -29.04
CA GLU A 305 21.44 -6.78 -29.66
C GLU A 305 20.07 -7.12 -30.25
N MET A 306 19.01 -6.54 -29.69
CA MET A 306 17.63 -6.76 -30.11
C MET A 306 17.11 -5.69 -31.09
N GLY A 307 17.91 -4.67 -31.42
CA GLY A 307 17.46 -3.54 -32.26
C GLY A 307 16.47 -2.59 -31.57
N LEU A 308 16.46 -2.56 -30.23
CA LEU A 308 15.54 -1.79 -29.38
C LEU A 308 16.21 -0.53 -28.80
N GLU A 309 17.14 0.08 -29.53
CA GLU A 309 17.88 1.28 -29.10
C GLU A 309 16.97 2.52 -29.05
N ASP A 310 15.96 2.56 -29.91
CA ASP A 310 14.92 3.58 -29.90
C ASP A 310 13.94 3.33 -28.73
N ASP A 311 13.65 4.35 -27.94
CA ASP A 311 12.76 4.23 -26.78
C ASP A 311 11.33 3.90 -27.19
N MET A 312 10.87 4.36 -28.35
CA MET A 312 9.55 4.02 -28.85
C MET A 312 9.50 2.56 -29.28
N ALA A 313 10.54 2.06 -29.97
CA ALA A 313 10.65 0.65 -30.33
C ALA A 313 10.71 -0.26 -29.08
N PHE A 314 11.44 0.16 -28.03
CA PHE A 314 11.48 -0.56 -26.75
C PHE A 314 10.12 -0.57 -26.04
N LEU A 315 9.41 0.56 -26.03
CA LEU A 315 8.07 0.63 -25.43
C LEU A 315 6.97 0.03 -26.34
N ALA A 316 7.30 -0.31 -27.60
CA ALA A 316 6.41 -0.93 -28.58
C ALA A 316 6.60 -2.45 -28.72
N MET A 317 7.35 -3.07 -27.81
CA MET A 317 7.58 -4.52 -27.85
C MET A 317 6.26 -5.27 -27.72
N ASP A 318 6.09 -6.32 -28.53
CA ASP A 318 5.04 -7.31 -28.32
C ASP A 318 5.43 -8.27 -27.19
N ASP A 319 4.45 -9.02 -26.68
CA ASP A 319 4.64 -9.96 -25.56
C ASP A 319 5.77 -10.97 -25.81
N ALA A 320 5.93 -11.41 -27.07
CA ALA A 320 6.98 -12.35 -27.45
C ALA A 320 8.37 -11.73 -27.33
N THR A 321 8.53 -10.49 -27.81
CA THR A 321 9.78 -9.73 -27.72
C THR A 321 10.09 -9.35 -26.28
N GLU A 322 9.09 -8.96 -25.50
CA GLU A 322 9.21 -8.67 -24.07
C GLU A 322 9.73 -9.88 -23.30
N LYS A 323 9.15 -11.06 -23.54
CA LYS A 323 9.62 -12.31 -22.92
C LYS A 323 11.08 -12.62 -23.25
N ILE A 324 11.51 -12.40 -24.48
CA ILE A 324 12.91 -12.61 -24.89
C ILE A 324 13.84 -11.61 -24.18
N PHE A 325 13.42 -10.35 -24.09
CA PHE A 325 14.17 -9.31 -23.39
C PHE A 325 14.34 -9.64 -21.90
N ASP A 326 13.26 -10.06 -21.24
CA ASP A 326 13.27 -10.46 -19.84
C ASP A 326 14.19 -11.65 -19.56
N GLU A 327 14.18 -12.66 -20.44
CA GLU A 327 15.09 -13.80 -20.36
C GLU A 327 16.56 -13.36 -20.47
N LYS A 328 16.88 -12.47 -21.40
CA LYS A 328 18.23 -11.90 -21.53
C LYS A 328 18.63 -11.07 -20.30
N MET A 329 17.69 -10.33 -19.71
CA MET A 329 17.92 -9.50 -18.53
C MET A 329 18.13 -10.28 -17.23
N LYS A 330 17.89 -11.61 -17.19
CA LYS A 330 18.18 -12.45 -16.01
C LYS A 330 19.64 -12.37 -15.57
N ALA A 331 20.58 -12.17 -16.49
CA ALA A 331 22.00 -12.01 -16.13
C ALA A 331 22.26 -10.69 -15.39
N ALA A 332 21.64 -9.57 -15.80
CA ALA A 332 21.73 -8.30 -15.09
C ALA A 332 21.16 -8.39 -13.68
N LYS A 333 20.07 -9.14 -13.49
CA LYS A 333 19.46 -9.36 -12.15
C LYS A 333 20.41 -10.03 -11.15
N LYS A 334 21.48 -10.70 -11.61
CA LYS A 334 22.51 -11.32 -10.74
C LYS A 334 23.67 -10.39 -10.39
N MET A 335 23.77 -9.20 -11.02
CA MET A 335 24.89 -8.28 -10.83
C MET A 335 24.79 -7.49 -9.53
N ALA A 336 23.58 -7.28 -9.02
CA ALA A 336 23.32 -6.58 -7.77
C ALA A 336 22.13 -7.23 -7.05
N PRO A 337 22.04 -7.10 -5.71
CA PRO A 337 20.87 -7.58 -4.98
C PRO A 337 19.57 -6.92 -5.48
N PRO A 338 18.46 -7.66 -5.55
CA PRO A 338 17.17 -7.10 -5.95
C PRO A 338 16.70 -6.00 -4.97
N ALA A 339 15.59 -5.35 -5.31
CA ALA A 339 14.88 -4.53 -4.33
C ALA A 339 14.43 -5.39 -3.14
N SER A 340 14.40 -4.77 -1.97
CA SER A 340 14.13 -5.40 -0.68
C SER A 340 13.12 -4.59 0.12
N VAL A 341 12.67 -5.12 1.26
CA VAL A 341 11.84 -4.37 2.22
C VAL A 341 12.49 -3.04 2.63
N LYS A 342 13.82 -2.96 2.66
CA LYS A 342 14.51 -1.69 2.92
C LYS A 342 14.17 -0.63 1.86
N ASP A 343 14.18 -1.01 0.58
CA ASP A 343 13.90 -0.10 -0.53
C ASP A 343 12.40 0.32 -0.52
N LEU A 344 11.49 -0.61 -0.17
CA LEU A 344 10.07 -0.28 0.07
C LEU A 344 9.92 0.79 1.16
N VAL A 345 10.60 0.62 2.29
CA VAL A 345 10.49 1.58 3.40
C VAL A 345 11.25 2.89 3.11
N ASP A 346 12.26 2.89 2.23
CA ASP A 346 12.87 4.14 1.73
C ASP A 346 11.83 5.01 0.99
N HIS A 347 10.93 4.39 0.22
CA HIS A 347 9.81 5.08 -0.43
C HIS A 347 8.78 5.59 0.58
N ILE A 348 8.46 4.80 1.61
CA ILE A 348 7.56 5.23 2.71
C ILE A 348 8.14 6.45 3.43
N ASP A 349 9.42 6.40 3.82
CA ASP A 349 10.13 7.52 4.47
C ASP A 349 10.05 8.80 3.62
N TYR A 350 10.23 8.66 2.31
CA TYR A 350 10.15 9.77 1.38
C TYR A 350 8.75 10.41 1.38
N VAL A 351 7.68 9.61 1.31
CA VAL A 351 6.31 10.12 1.34
C VAL A 351 5.99 10.78 2.68
N VAL A 352 6.33 10.12 3.79
CA VAL A 352 6.11 10.67 5.14
C VAL A 352 6.80 12.02 5.30
N LYS A 353 8.04 12.15 4.82
CA LYS A 353 8.79 13.41 4.85
C LYS A 353 8.17 14.49 3.96
N THR A 354 7.60 14.12 2.82
CA THR A 354 7.18 15.06 1.77
C THR A 354 5.75 15.53 1.94
N ILE A 355 4.84 14.63 2.32
CA ILE A 355 3.40 14.92 2.44
C ILE A 355 2.77 14.46 3.76
N GLY A 356 3.52 13.80 4.65
CA GLY A 356 3.05 13.45 6.00
C GLY A 356 2.52 12.02 6.13
N ILE A 357 2.49 11.55 7.38
CA ILE A 357 2.17 10.17 7.75
C ILE A 357 0.73 9.74 7.40
N ASP A 358 -0.20 10.69 7.27
CA ASP A 358 -1.61 10.40 7.01
C ASP A 358 -1.91 10.10 5.52
N HIS A 359 -0.88 10.12 4.66
CA HIS A 359 -1.01 10.03 3.21
C HIS A 359 -0.22 8.87 2.58
N VAL A 360 0.29 7.95 3.39
CA VAL A 360 1.04 6.78 2.93
C VAL A 360 0.39 5.47 3.38
N GLY A 361 0.49 4.43 2.57
CA GLY A 361 0.19 3.06 2.92
C GLY A 361 1.05 2.06 2.15
N ILE A 362 0.59 0.81 2.03
CA ILE A 362 1.38 -0.31 1.50
C ILE A 362 0.54 -1.12 0.50
N ALA A 363 1.17 -1.49 -0.62
CA ALA A 363 0.67 -2.48 -1.57
C ALA A 363 1.76 -3.50 -1.87
N SER A 364 1.41 -4.78 -1.98
CA SER A 364 2.37 -5.80 -2.44
C SER A 364 2.46 -5.86 -3.97
N ASP A 365 1.32 -5.71 -4.66
CA ASP A 365 1.17 -6.09 -6.06
C ASP A 365 1.48 -7.59 -6.28
N PHE A 366 1.20 -8.40 -5.25
CA PHE A 366 1.35 -9.85 -5.32
C PHE A 366 0.48 -10.42 -6.44
N ASP A 367 1.05 -11.41 -7.14
CA ASP A 367 0.47 -12.06 -8.32
C ASP A 367 0.21 -11.11 -9.53
N GLY A 368 0.53 -9.82 -9.40
CA GLY A 368 0.64 -8.83 -10.48
C GLY A 368 2.09 -8.57 -10.92
N GLY A 369 3.05 -9.15 -10.20
CA GLY A 369 4.49 -9.08 -10.46
C GLY A 369 5.30 -8.58 -9.26
N GLY A 370 4.63 -7.99 -8.27
CA GLY A 370 5.14 -7.61 -6.98
C GLY A 370 5.78 -8.78 -6.22
N LYS A 371 6.98 -8.51 -5.71
CA LYS A 371 7.79 -9.33 -4.80
C LYS A 371 9.14 -8.64 -4.62
N ILE A 372 9.59 -8.59 -3.38
CA ILE A 372 10.90 -8.04 -3.02
C ILE A 372 11.59 -8.94 -2.02
N ASP A 373 12.91 -8.83 -1.92
CA ASP A 373 13.66 -9.56 -0.91
C ASP A 373 13.18 -9.20 0.50
N GLY A 374 12.83 -10.21 1.28
CA GLY A 374 12.19 -10.08 2.59
C GLY A 374 10.67 -9.93 2.57
N TRP A 375 10.01 -9.82 1.41
CA TRP A 375 8.55 -9.89 1.29
C TRP A 375 8.15 -10.52 -0.05
N MET A 376 8.43 -11.82 -0.16
CA MET A 376 8.24 -12.60 -1.38
C MET A 376 6.81 -13.11 -1.56
N ASP A 377 6.09 -13.26 -0.45
CA ASP A 377 4.70 -13.69 -0.37
C ASP A 377 4.10 -13.23 0.98
N ALA A 378 2.80 -13.42 1.16
CA ALA A 378 2.06 -12.93 2.32
C ALA A 378 2.55 -13.53 3.66
N SER A 379 3.28 -14.66 3.66
CA SER A 379 3.85 -15.24 4.89
C SER A 379 4.98 -14.42 5.49
N GLN A 380 5.54 -13.47 4.71
CA GLN A 380 6.64 -12.62 5.11
C GLN A 380 6.21 -11.20 5.51
N THR A 381 4.90 -10.94 5.65
CA THR A 381 4.34 -9.59 5.85
C THR A 381 4.84 -8.91 7.13
N GLU A 382 5.10 -9.67 8.21
CA GLU A 382 5.71 -9.13 9.44
C GLU A 382 7.07 -8.44 9.17
N ASN A 383 7.82 -8.85 8.14
CA ASN A 383 9.14 -8.26 7.84
C ASN A 383 9.05 -6.78 7.46
N VAL A 384 7.96 -6.34 6.83
CA VAL A 384 7.73 -4.91 6.54
C VAL A 384 7.53 -4.14 7.83
N THR A 385 6.77 -4.70 8.78
CA THR A 385 6.61 -4.11 10.12
C THR A 385 7.93 -4.07 10.89
N ALA A 386 8.75 -5.12 10.77
CA ALA A 386 10.07 -5.17 11.39
C ALA A 386 10.97 -4.03 10.90
N GLU A 387 10.97 -3.74 9.59
CA GLU A 387 11.75 -2.63 9.05
C GLU A 387 11.16 -1.26 9.46
N LEU A 388 9.84 -1.09 9.48
CA LEU A 388 9.20 0.14 10.00
C LEU A 388 9.58 0.41 11.47
N VAL A 389 9.47 -0.60 12.34
CA VAL A 389 9.87 -0.49 13.75
C VAL A 389 11.36 -0.14 13.87
N LYS A 390 12.21 -0.78 13.05
CA LYS A 390 13.65 -0.51 13.04
C LYS A 390 13.99 0.94 12.64
N ARG A 391 13.14 1.58 11.82
CA ARG A 391 13.29 3.01 11.46
C ARG A 391 12.64 3.98 12.43
N GLY A 392 12.01 3.46 13.49
CA GLY A 392 11.46 4.27 14.58
C GLY A 392 10.02 4.70 14.39
N TYR A 393 9.28 4.10 13.45
CA TYR A 393 7.84 4.30 13.36
C TYR A 393 7.16 3.77 14.61
N SER A 394 6.24 4.57 15.17
CA SER A 394 5.46 4.18 16.34
C SER A 394 4.36 3.18 15.98
N GLN A 395 3.74 2.54 16.98
CA GLN A 395 2.54 1.72 16.77
C GLN A 395 1.44 2.52 16.04
N GLU A 396 1.26 3.80 16.39
CA GLU A 396 0.22 4.63 15.78
C GLU A 396 0.51 4.88 14.30
N ASP A 397 1.77 5.16 13.95
CA ASP A 397 2.18 5.35 12.57
C ASP A 397 2.02 4.06 11.75
N ILE A 398 2.41 2.92 12.32
CA ILE A 398 2.28 1.61 11.70
C ILE A 398 0.80 1.27 11.45
N ASN A 399 -0.09 1.57 12.40
CA ASN A 399 -1.54 1.39 12.23
C ASN A 399 -2.10 2.25 11.09
N LYS A 400 -1.57 3.47 10.91
CA LYS A 400 -1.95 4.35 9.80
C LYS A 400 -1.48 3.80 8.46
N ILE A 401 -0.19 3.44 8.37
CA ILE A 401 0.45 2.92 7.16
C ILE A 401 -0.23 1.62 6.70
N TRP A 402 -0.48 0.67 7.59
CA TRP A 402 -1.02 -0.64 7.21
C TRP A 402 -2.48 -0.65 6.76
N GLY A 403 -3.26 0.39 7.04
CA GLY A 403 -4.66 0.38 6.63
C GLY A 403 -5.47 1.56 7.14
N GLY A 404 -5.07 2.18 8.25
CA GLY A 404 -5.81 3.32 8.82
C GLY A 404 -6.01 4.46 7.83
N ASN A 405 -4.97 4.80 7.04
CA ASN A 405 -5.06 5.86 6.04
C ASN A 405 -5.95 5.49 4.85
N LEU A 406 -5.89 4.24 4.40
CA LEU A 406 -6.74 3.76 3.30
C LEU A 406 -8.22 3.73 3.73
N LEU A 407 -8.50 3.19 4.91
CA LEU A 407 -9.85 3.13 5.45
C LEU A 407 -10.44 4.52 5.75
N ARG A 408 -9.61 5.50 6.13
CA ARG A 408 -10.02 6.90 6.24
C ARG A 408 -10.51 7.45 4.90
N VAL A 409 -9.84 7.12 3.79
CA VAL A 409 -10.27 7.54 2.45
C VAL A 409 -11.57 6.83 2.08
N LEU A 410 -11.66 5.52 2.30
CA LEU A 410 -12.88 4.74 2.08
C LEU A 410 -14.08 5.34 2.82
N ASP A 411 -13.94 5.60 4.13
CA ASP A 411 -15.00 6.20 4.97
C ASP A 411 -15.45 7.57 4.43
N ALA A 412 -14.52 8.39 3.93
CA ALA A 412 -14.83 9.71 3.37
C ALA A 412 -15.61 9.62 2.05
N VAL A 413 -15.29 8.63 1.22
CA VAL A 413 -15.97 8.35 -0.04
C VAL A 413 -17.39 7.84 0.22
N GLU A 414 -17.55 6.88 1.13
CA GLU A 414 -18.87 6.35 1.51
C GLU A 414 -19.76 7.43 2.12
N ALA A 415 -19.21 8.27 3.01
CA ALA A 415 -19.96 9.36 3.63
C ALA A 415 -20.41 10.43 2.62
N TYR A 416 -19.74 10.55 1.47
CA TYR A 416 -20.19 11.45 0.40
C TYR A 416 -21.35 10.84 -0.39
N ALA A 417 -21.27 9.56 -0.74
CA ALA A 417 -22.30 8.86 -1.53
C ALA A 417 -23.66 8.74 -0.80
N GLN A 418 -23.67 8.87 0.53
CA GLN A 418 -24.88 8.84 1.35
C GLN A 418 -25.59 10.20 1.50
N LYS A 419 -25.02 11.30 0.98
CA LYS A 419 -25.60 12.65 1.03
C LYS A 419 -26.52 12.90 -0.14
#